data_AF-A0AAW2TPK5-F1
#
_entry.id   AF-A0AAW2TPK5-F1
#
_cell.length_a   1.000
_cell.length_b   1.000
_cell.length_c   1.000
_cell.angle_alpha   90.00
_cell.angle_beta   90.00
_cell.angle_gamma   90.00
#
_symmetry.space_group_name_H-M   'P 1'
#
loop_
_entity.id
_entity.type
_entity.pdbx_description
1 polymer ?
#
loop_
_entity_poly.entity_id
_entity_poly.type
_entity_poly.pdbx_seq_one_letter_code
_entity_poly.pdbx_strand_id
1 'polypeptide(L)' 'MEAVCMKNYIQELGVVPSIAEPMVIFCDNNGAIAQAKELRSHHSSKYILRRYHLLREMVSRGDVRMN' A
#
# COMPACT_ATOMS: atom_id res chain seq x y z
N MET A 1 0.53 6.97 0.55
CA MET A 1 0.90 6.46 1.89
C MET A 1 0.28 7.28 3.01
N GLU A 2 0.04 8.57 2.80
CA GLU A 2 -0.76 9.41 3.70
C GLU A 2 -2.15 8.82 3.98
N ALA A 3 -2.78 8.20 2.97
CA ALA A 3 -4.05 7.48 3.15
C ALA A 3 -3.96 6.34 4.21
N VAL A 4 -2.83 5.66 4.34
CA VAL A 4 -2.64 4.63 5.37
C VAL A 4 -2.45 5.26 6.76
N CYS A 5 -1.77 6.40 6.83
CA CYS A 5 -1.67 7.18 8.08
C CYS A 5 -3.06 7.64 8.55
N MET A 6 -3.88 8.19 7.65
CA MET A 6 -5.25 8.59 7.96
C MET A 6 -6.12 7.39 8.35
N LYS A 7 -5.96 6.25 7.66
CA LYS A 7 -6.64 5.00 8.03
C LYS A 7 -6.32 4.59 9.47
N ASN A 8 -5.04 4.56 9.83
CA ASN A 8 -4.60 4.18 11.17
C ASN A 8 -5.16 5.13 12.22
N TYR A 9 -5.15 6.44 11.95
CA TYR A 9 -5.73 7.44 12.84
C TYR A 9 -7.24 7.24 13.05
N ILE A 10 -8.00 7.04 11.97
CA ILE A 10 -9.45 6.79 12.06
C ILE A 10 -9.73 5.46 12.77
N GLN A 11 -8.89 4.44 12.58
CA GLN A 11 -8.98 3.17 13.29
C GLN A 11 -8.74 3.34 14.80
N GLU A 12 -7.76 4.14 15.20
CA GLU A 12 -7.51 4.47 16.61
C GLU A 12 -8.67 5.23 17.25
N LEU A 13 -9.37 6.07 16.47
CA LEU A 13 -10.57 6.76 16.94
C LEU A 13 -11.78 5.80 17.11
N GLY A 14 -11.77 4.61 16.51
CA GLY A 14 -12.81 3.60 16.69
C GLY A 14 -14.20 3.98 16.15
N VAL A 15 -14.30 5.06 15.36
CA VAL A 15 -15.57 5.67 14.94
C VAL A 15 -16.22 4.97 13.73
N VAL A 16 -15.43 4.27 12.92
CA VAL A 16 -15.90 3.67 11.66
C VAL A 16 -15.50 2.19 11.61
N PRO A 17 -16.42 1.23 11.79
CA PRO A 17 -16.10 -0.21 11.83
C PRO A 17 -15.47 -0.74 10.53
N SER A 18 -15.87 -0.17 9.38
CA SER A 18 -15.33 -0.57 8.06
C SER A 18 -13.89 -0.12 7.84
N ILE A 19 -13.31 0.73 8.71
CA ILE A 19 -11.91 1.14 8.58
C ILE A 19 -10.93 -0.01 8.83
N ALA A 20 -11.37 -1.10 9.47
CA ALA A 20 -10.56 -2.30 9.66
C ALA A 20 -10.30 -3.04 8.33
N GLU A 21 -11.11 -2.81 7.29
CA GLU A 21 -10.96 -3.48 6.01
C GLU A 21 -9.71 -3.00 5.25
N PRO A 22 -9.04 -3.88 4.47
CA PRO A 22 -7.91 -3.49 3.63
C PRO A 22 -8.28 -2.35 2.67
N MET A 23 -7.44 -1.32 2.60
CA MET A 23 -7.68 -0.20 1.68
C MET A 23 -7.40 -0.65 0.24
N VAL A 24 -8.37 -0.46 -0.66
CA VAL A 24 -8.16 -0.72 -2.08
C VAL A 24 -7.49 0.49 -2.74
N ILE A 25 -6.34 0.27 -3.36
CA ILE A 25 -5.67 1.25 -4.21
C ILE A 25 -5.85 0.82 -5.65
N PHE A 26 -6.47 1.69 -6.45
CA PHE A 26 -6.59 1.52 -7.88
C PHE A 26 -5.35 2.08 -8.57
N CYS A 27 -4.65 1.23 -9.31
CA CYS A 27 -3.56 1.67 -10.18
C CYS A 27 -3.90 1.28 -11.63
N ASP A 28 -4.00 2.25 -12.52
CA ASP A 28 -4.18 2.01 -13.96
C ASP A 28 -2.92 1.40 -14.62
N ASN A 29 -1.77 1.60 -13.99
CA ASN A 29 -0.51 1.03 -14.45
C ASN A 29 -0.36 -0.41 -13.95
N ASN A 30 -0.75 -1.37 -14.80
CA ASN A 30 -0.53 -2.80 -14.57
C ASN A 30 0.94 -3.15 -14.27
N GLY A 31 1.89 -2.41 -14.85
CA GLY A 31 3.32 -2.54 -14.54
C GLY A 31 3.60 -2.21 -13.08
N ALA A 32 3.03 -1.14 -12.54
CA ALA A 32 3.19 -0.79 -11.13
C ALA A 32 2.58 -1.83 -10.18
N ILE A 33 1.42 -2.41 -10.55
CA ILE A 33 0.79 -3.51 -9.80
C ILE A 33 1.68 -4.76 -9.79
N ALA A 34 2.14 -5.18 -10.98
CA ALA A 34 3.00 -6.35 -11.11
C ALA A 34 4.32 -6.16 -10.35
N GLN A 35 4.93 -4.99 -10.49
CA GLN A 35 6.15 -4.63 -9.77
C GLN A 35 5.92 -4.73 -8.26
N ALA A 36 4.88 -4.10 -7.70
CA ALA A 36 4.60 -4.14 -6.26
C ALA A 36 4.42 -5.57 -5.71
N LYS A 37 3.97 -6.49 -6.54
CA LYS A 37 3.85 -7.93 -6.23
C LYS A 37 5.17 -8.70 -6.46
N GLU A 38 6.03 -8.23 -7.35
CA GLU A 38 7.29 -8.87 -7.77
C GLU A 38 8.46 -8.54 -6.84
N LEU A 39 8.82 -9.49 -5.97
CA LEU A 39 9.93 -9.44 -4.99
C LEU A 39 11.31 -8.93 -5.49
N ARG A 40 11.58 -8.92 -6.79
CA ARG A 40 12.93 -8.87 -7.38
C ARG A 40 13.24 -7.66 -8.25
N SER A 41 12.41 -6.61 -8.26
CA SER A 41 12.70 -5.49 -9.16
C SER A 41 13.79 -4.57 -8.61
N HIS A 42 14.89 -4.46 -9.35
CA HIS A 42 16.14 -3.82 -8.90
C HIS A 42 16.51 -2.56 -9.70
N HIS A 43 15.58 -2.01 -10.48
CA HIS A 43 15.82 -0.83 -11.34
C HIS A 43 14.90 0.33 -10.96
N SER A 44 15.26 1.11 -9.93
CA SER A 44 14.62 2.41 -9.70
C SER A 44 15.45 3.38 -8.84
N SER A 45 15.16 4.68 -8.96
CA SER A 45 15.73 5.73 -8.11
C SER A 45 15.44 5.46 -6.62
N LYS A 46 16.31 5.91 -5.70
CA LYS A 46 16.18 5.71 -4.23
C LYS A 46 14.78 6.02 -3.69
N TYR A 47 14.12 7.03 -4.25
CA TYR A 47 12.77 7.42 -3.86
C TYR A 47 11.71 6.36 -4.22
N ILE A 48 11.82 5.79 -5.42
CA ILE A 48 10.91 4.76 -5.92
C ILE A 48 11.14 3.47 -5.14
N LEU A 49 12.40 3.07 -4.89
CA LEU A 49 12.73 1.92 -4.04
C LEU A 49 12.12 2.05 -2.64
N ARG A 50 12.21 3.22 -2.01
CA ARG A 50 11.63 3.43 -0.68
C ARG A 50 10.11 3.29 -0.68
N ARG A 51 9.42 3.91 -1.64
CA ARG A 51 7.96 3.78 -1.81
C ARG A 51 7.56 2.35 -2.13
N TYR A 52 8.37 1.67 -2.93
CA TYR A 52 8.19 0.29 -3.35
C TYR A 52 8.26 -0.68 -2.16
N HIS A 53 9.33 -0.64 -1.37
CA HIS A 53 9.49 -1.50 -0.20
C HIS A 53 8.35 -1.31 0.80
N LEU A 54 7.92 -0.07 0.97
CA LEU A 54 6.88 0.32 1.90
C LEU A 54 5.48 -0.12 1.47
N LEU A 55 5.16 0.01 0.17
CA LEU A 55 3.94 -0.56 -0.40
C LEU A 55 3.95 -2.08 -0.29
N ARG A 56 5.09 -2.73 -0.55
CA ARG A 56 5.23 -4.18 -0.45
C ARG A 56 5.01 -4.67 0.98
N GLU A 57 5.54 -3.96 1.97
CA GLU A 57 5.29 -4.25 3.39
C GLU A 57 3.80 -4.13 3.72
N MET A 58 3.14 -3.05 3.29
CA MET A 58 1.71 -2.82 3.51
C MET A 58 0.81 -3.87 2.84
N VAL A 59 1.15 -4.30 1.63
CA VAL A 59 0.45 -5.39 0.94
C VAL A 59 0.68 -6.71 1.67
N SER A 60 1.90 -6.97 2.14
CA SER A 60 2.21 -8.20 2.89
C SER A 60 1.50 -8.28 4.25
N ARG A 61 1.28 -7.15 4.93
CA ARG A 61 0.50 -7.05 6.16
C ARG A 61 -1.02 -7.13 5.91
N GLY A 62 -1.45 -7.00 4.66
CA GLY A 62 -2.87 -6.97 4.29
C GLY A 62 -3.56 -5.62 4.51
N ASP A 63 -2.81 -4.57 4.84
CA ASP A 63 -3.38 -3.23 5.06
C ASP A 63 -3.92 -2.61 3.77
N VAL A 64 -3.32 -3.00 2.65
CA VAL A 64 -3.56 -2.48 1.30
C VAL A 64 -3.80 -3.62 0.32
N ARG A 65 -4.84 -3.49 -0.50
CA ARG A 65 -5.09 -4.33 -1.68
C ARG A 65 -4.89 -3.50 -2.94
N MET A 66 -4.05 -3.99 -3.85
CA MET A 66 -3.86 -3.36 -5.17
C MET A 66 -4.79 -4.01 -6.18
N ASN A 67 -5.59 -3.18 -6.86
CA ASN A 67 -6.51 -3.60 -7.92
C ASN A 67 -6.15 -2.92 -9.24
#